data_AF-A0A495SAD5-F1
#
_entry.id   AF-A0A495SAD5-F1
#
_cell.length_a   1.000
_cell.length_b   1.000
_cell.length_c   1.000
_cell.angle_alpha   90.00
_cell.angle_beta   90.00
_cell.angle_gamma   90.00
#
_symmetry.space_group_name_H-M   'P 1'
#
loop_
_entity.id
_entity.type
_entity.pdbx_description
1 polymer ?
#
loop_
_entity_poly.entity_id
_entity_poly.type
_entity_poly.pdbx_seq_one_letter_code
_entity_poly.pdbx_strand_id
1 'polypeptide(L)'
;MKSNYLSLFFTFLISFFSCQSSYTPMKMNKVFPTLTKSKFVLQSEIDSLISVDKCKYLVKGRSYAAPIGLFAKNDLKNAAKGIDEWVQLDKGNTYVLTNYKWMTVGNSGSTQLYVDFDTLYCSE
;
A
#
# COMPACT_ATOMS: atom_id res chain seq x y z
N MET A 1 9.79 36.64 51.84
CA MET A 1 10.45 36.06 50.65
C MET A 1 10.86 34.62 50.94
N LYS A 2 10.17 33.64 50.37
CA LYS A 2 10.75 32.42 49.77
C LYS A 2 9.60 31.63 49.16
N SER A 3 9.58 31.71 47.84
CA SER A 3 8.57 31.18 46.94
C SER A 3 8.51 29.66 46.99
N ASN A 4 7.29 29.13 46.98
CA ASN A 4 6.97 27.73 46.75
C ASN A 4 7.53 27.30 45.39
N TYR A 5 8.42 26.31 45.38
CA TYR A 5 8.78 25.59 44.16
C TYR A 5 8.12 24.21 44.24
N LEU A 6 6.84 24.18 43.86
CA LEU A 6 6.17 22.97 43.43
C LEU A 6 6.86 22.55 42.13
N SER A 7 7.88 21.70 42.24
CA SER A 7 8.60 21.14 41.10
C SER A 7 7.66 20.19 40.37
N LEU A 8 6.86 20.78 39.48
CA LEU A 8 5.98 20.11 38.55
C LEU A 8 6.89 19.39 37.52
N PHE A 9 7.33 18.18 37.87
CA PHE A 9 7.93 17.25 36.90
C PHE A 9 6.83 16.81 35.93
N PHE A 10 6.53 17.68 34.98
CA PHE A 10 5.80 17.33 33.77
C PHE A 10 6.76 16.50 32.91
N THR A 11 6.87 15.21 33.24
CA THR A 11 7.48 14.22 32.35
C THR A 11 6.60 14.12 31.11
N PHE A 12 6.86 15.02 30.18
CA PHE A 12 6.34 14.98 28.83
C PHE A 12 6.86 13.69 28.20
N LEU A 13 6.03 12.64 28.21
CA LEU A 13 6.21 11.45 27.39
C LEU A 13 6.19 11.94 25.93
N ILE A 14 7.38 12.21 25.39
CA ILE A 14 7.57 12.33 23.94
C ILE A 14 7.40 10.89 23.43
N SER A 15 6.15 10.51 23.19
CA SER A 15 5.80 9.31 22.46
C SER A 15 6.57 9.37 21.15
N PHE A 16 7.58 8.51 21.03
CA PHE A 16 8.33 8.30 19.80
C PHE A 16 7.33 8.02 18.68
N PHE A 17 7.08 9.02 17.85
CA PHE A 17 6.45 8.83 16.55
C PHE A 17 7.38 7.90 15.78
N SER A 18 7.07 6.60 15.80
CA SER A 18 7.72 5.64 14.92
C SER A 18 7.29 5.99 13.51
N CYS A 19 8.11 6.81 12.85
CA CYS A 19 7.95 7.17 11.46
C CYS A 19 8.25 5.92 10.62
N GLN A 20 7.27 5.02 10.51
CA GLN A 20 7.37 3.87 9.63
C GLN A 20 7.23 4.39 8.18
N SER A 21 8.36 4.59 7.53
CA SER A 21 8.45 5.13 6.16
C SER A 21 8.16 4.10 5.07
N SER A 22 8.10 2.81 5.39
CA SER A 22 7.87 1.73 4.43
C SER A 22 7.25 0.47 5.06
N TYR A 23 6.81 -0.45 4.21
CA TYR A 23 6.29 -1.76 4.63
C TYR A 23 7.22 -2.89 4.19
N THR A 24 7.44 -3.86 5.09
CA THR A 24 8.10 -5.12 4.73
C THR A 24 7.19 -5.96 3.83
N PRO A 25 7.73 -6.90 3.03
CA PRO A 25 6.91 -7.71 2.13
C PRO A 25 5.80 -8.47 2.86
N MET A 26 6.12 -9.02 4.04
CA MET A 26 5.14 -9.73 4.87
C MET A 26 4.01 -8.81 5.36
N LYS A 27 4.33 -7.58 5.78
CA LYS A 27 3.32 -6.62 6.21
C LYS A 27 2.51 -6.09 5.03
N MET A 28 3.15 -5.90 3.88
CA MET A 28 2.50 -5.47 2.63
C MET A 28 1.44 -6.49 2.20
N ASN A 29 1.80 -7.76 2.06
CA ASN A 29 0.88 -8.82 1.64
C ASN A 29 -0.26 -9.09 2.64
N LYS A 30 -0.10 -8.73 3.91
CA LYS A 30 -1.16 -8.85 4.91
C LYS A 30 -2.12 -7.65 4.93
N VAL A 31 -1.58 -6.44 4.80
CA VAL A 31 -2.35 -5.20 5.02
C VAL A 31 -2.90 -4.63 3.71
N PHE A 32 -2.12 -4.67 2.64
CA PHE A 32 -2.50 -4.02 1.39
C PHE A 32 -3.77 -4.60 0.76
N PRO A 33 -3.96 -5.94 0.70
CA PRO A 33 -5.20 -6.53 0.18
C PRO A 33 -6.46 -6.17 0.96
N THR A 34 -6.34 -5.77 2.23
CA THR A 34 -7.51 -5.36 3.03
C THR A 34 -7.95 -3.91 2.74
N LEU A 35 -7.19 -3.19 1.89
CA LEU A 35 -7.46 -1.80 1.53
C LEU A 35 -8.05 -1.66 0.13
N THR A 36 -8.00 -2.71 -0.70
CA THR A 36 -8.59 -2.78 -2.03
C THR A 36 -10.01 -3.34 -1.96
N LYS A 37 -10.86 -2.93 -2.90
CA LYS A 37 -12.15 -3.56 -3.16
C LYS A 37 -12.02 -4.74 -4.12
N SER A 38 -11.07 -4.66 -5.04
CA SER A 38 -10.75 -5.71 -6.00
C SER A 38 -10.17 -6.94 -5.29
N LYS A 39 -10.45 -8.13 -5.82
CA LYS A 39 -9.92 -9.38 -5.28
C LYS A 39 -8.41 -9.42 -5.45
N PHE A 40 -7.68 -9.74 -4.39
CA PHE A 40 -6.26 -9.98 -4.45
C PHE A 40 -5.97 -11.45 -4.71
N VAL A 41 -5.02 -11.73 -5.60
CA VAL A 41 -4.45 -13.07 -5.81
C VAL A 41 -2.94 -12.99 -5.63
N LEU A 42 -2.37 -14.01 -4.97
CA LEU A 42 -0.93 -14.11 -4.81
C LEU A 42 -0.26 -14.47 -6.13
N GLN A 43 0.91 -13.90 -6.40
CA GLN A 43 1.71 -14.24 -7.58
C GLN A 43 1.97 -15.75 -7.70
N SER A 44 2.18 -16.44 -6.57
CA SER A 44 2.41 -17.89 -6.54
C SER A 44 1.19 -18.74 -6.91
N GLU A 45 -0.01 -18.15 -6.91
CA GLU A 45 -1.27 -18.84 -7.20
C GLU A 45 -1.76 -18.56 -8.63
N ILE A 46 -1.17 -17.58 -9.32
CA ILE A 46 -1.74 -17.10 -10.57
C ILE A 46 -1.68 -18.16 -11.68
N ASP A 47 -0.54 -18.84 -11.83
CA ASP A 47 -0.35 -19.84 -12.89
C ASP A 47 -1.32 -21.01 -12.74
N SER A 48 -1.61 -21.43 -11.50
CA SER A 48 -2.57 -22.50 -11.24
C SER A 48 -4.00 -22.07 -11.56
N LEU A 49 -4.35 -20.79 -11.38
CA LEU A 49 -5.67 -20.26 -11.71
C LEU A 49 -5.87 -20.00 -13.21
N ILE A 50 -4.82 -19.53 -13.91
CA ILE A 50 -4.86 -19.35 -15.36
C ILE A 50 -4.96 -20.71 -16.07
N SER A 51 -4.18 -21.70 -15.64
CA SER A 51 -4.13 -23.03 -16.29
C SER A 51 -5.43 -23.82 -16.23
N VAL A 52 -6.33 -23.48 -15.30
CA VAL A 52 -7.67 -24.06 -15.16
C VAL A 52 -8.78 -23.11 -15.60
N ASP A 53 -8.44 -22.05 -16.37
CA ASP A 53 -9.35 -21.04 -16.89
C ASP A 53 -10.21 -20.31 -15.84
N LYS A 54 -9.79 -20.33 -14.56
CA LYS A 54 -10.47 -19.60 -13.47
C LYS A 54 -10.15 -18.11 -13.48
N CYS A 55 -9.01 -17.73 -14.04
CA CYS A 55 -8.58 -16.35 -14.19
C CYS A 55 -8.06 -16.12 -15.60
N LYS A 56 -8.16 -14.87 -16.05
CA LYS A 56 -7.58 -14.40 -17.30
C LYS A 56 -6.96 -13.03 -17.09
N TYR A 57 -5.73 -12.87 -17.57
CA TYR A 57 -5.08 -11.55 -17.63
C TYR A 57 -5.83 -10.61 -18.57
N LEU A 58 -6.05 -9.38 -18.10
CA LEU A 58 -6.58 -8.28 -18.90
C LEU A 58 -5.42 -7.38 -19.33
N VAL A 59 -4.65 -6.87 -18.37
CA VAL A 59 -3.46 -6.06 -18.61
C VAL A 59 -2.35 -6.47 -17.65
N LYS A 60 -1.13 -6.61 -18.18
CA LYS A 60 0.08 -6.88 -17.38
C LYS A 60 0.97 -5.66 -17.26
N GLY A 61 1.76 -5.60 -16.20
CA GLY A 61 2.83 -4.63 -16.04
C GLY A 61 2.34 -3.20 -15.82
N ARG A 62 1.19 -3.02 -15.16
CA ARG A 62 0.77 -1.68 -14.75
C ARG A 62 1.72 -1.17 -13.67
N SER A 63 2.04 0.10 -13.73
CA SER A 63 2.74 0.81 -12.65
C SER A 63 1.93 2.03 -12.26
N TYR A 64 1.73 2.22 -10.96
CA TYR A 64 0.98 3.33 -10.41
C TYR A 64 1.78 4.02 -9.30
N ALA A 65 2.02 5.32 -9.50
CA ALA A 65 2.61 6.20 -8.51
C ALA A 65 1.49 6.76 -7.63
N ALA A 66 1.37 6.25 -6.41
CA ALA A 66 0.34 6.69 -5.49
C ALA A 66 0.58 8.15 -5.05
N PRO A 67 -0.48 8.96 -4.93
CA PRO A 67 -0.38 10.27 -4.29
C PRO A 67 0.26 10.18 -2.90
N ILE A 68 1.21 11.08 -2.62
CA ILE A 68 1.95 11.13 -1.36
C ILE A 68 0.98 11.48 -0.23
N GLY A 69 0.90 10.61 0.77
CA GLY A 69 0.17 10.84 2.01
C GLY A 69 1.07 11.36 3.13
N LEU A 70 0.45 11.73 4.25
CA LEU A 70 1.17 12.15 5.45
C LEU A 70 1.92 10.99 6.13
N PHE A 71 1.45 9.76 5.94
CA PHE A 71 2.03 8.55 6.52
C PHE A 71 2.00 7.42 5.50
N ALA A 72 2.88 6.41 5.65
CA ALA A 72 2.90 5.24 4.75
C ALA A 72 1.55 4.52 4.65
N LYS A 73 0.74 4.54 5.71
CA LYS A 73 -0.63 3.99 5.67
C LYS A 73 -1.55 4.76 4.70
N ASN A 74 -1.37 6.07 4.57
CA ASN A 74 -2.09 6.88 3.61
C ASN A 74 -1.62 6.58 2.18
N ASP A 75 -0.33 6.39 1.96
CA ASP A 75 0.20 5.95 0.66
C ASP A 75 -0.43 4.63 0.23
N LEU A 76 -0.51 3.65 1.14
CA LEU A 76 -1.15 2.37 0.86
C LEU A 76 -2.63 2.52 0.50
N LYS A 77 -3.39 3.37 1.20
CA LYS A 77 -4.79 3.65 0.87
C LYS A 77 -4.93 4.29 -0.51
N ASN A 78 -4.04 5.21 -0.84
CA ASN A 78 -4.02 5.89 -2.14
C ASN A 78 -3.66 4.90 -3.26
N ALA A 79 -2.65 4.05 -3.05
CA ALA A 79 -2.27 2.98 -3.97
C ALA A 79 -3.41 1.98 -4.18
N ALA A 80 -4.07 1.53 -3.11
CA ALA A 80 -5.19 0.60 -3.19
C ALA A 80 -6.36 1.18 -4.00
N LYS A 81 -6.70 2.46 -3.78
CA LYS A 81 -7.70 3.16 -4.58
C LYS A 81 -7.32 3.22 -6.07
N GLY A 82 -6.07 3.52 -6.39
CA GLY A 82 -5.58 3.55 -7.76
C GLY A 82 -5.65 2.18 -8.45
N ILE A 83 -5.34 1.09 -7.73
CA ILE A 83 -5.51 -0.26 -8.25
C ILE A 83 -6.98 -0.54 -8.55
N ASP A 84 -7.90 -0.22 -7.62
CA ASP A 84 -9.34 -0.44 -7.83
C ASP A 84 -9.86 0.32 -9.06
N GLU A 85 -9.42 1.57 -9.25
CA GLU A 85 -9.75 2.36 -10.43
C GLU A 85 -9.24 1.70 -11.72
N TRP A 86 -7.99 1.23 -11.74
CA TRP A 86 -7.44 0.54 -12.91
C TRP A 86 -8.09 -0.80 -13.19
N VAL A 87 -8.37 -1.60 -12.17
CA VAL A 87 -9.10 -2.87 -12.30
C VAL A 87 -10.48 -2.61 -12.91
N GLN A 88 -11.19 -1.59 -12.42
CA GLN A 88 -12.49 -1.21 -12.96
C GLN A 88 -12.40 -0.72 -14.42
N LEU A 89 -11.42 0.13 -14.74
CA LEU A 89 -11.19 0.64 -16.10
C LEU A 89 -10.89 -0.50 -17.10
N ASP A 90 -10.15 -1.51 -16.65
CA ASP A 90 -9.85 -2.70 -17.44
C ASP A 90 -11.01 -3.68 -17.56
N LYS A 91 -12.13 -3.41 -16.87
CA LYS A 91 -13.28 -4.31 -16.75
C LYS A 91 -12.94 -5.63 -16.06
N GLY A 92 -11.98 -5.58 -15.13
CA GLY A 92 -11.60 -6.69 -14.27
C GLY A 92 -12.30 -6.68 -12.91
N ASN A 93 -11.97 -7.69 -12.11
CA ASN A 93 -12.42 -7.81 -10.72
C ASN A 93 -11.28 -8.21 -9.77
N THR A 94 -10.12 -8.54 -10.31
CA THR A 94 -9.00 -9.13 -9.59
C THR A 94 -7.70 -8.43 -9.97
N TYR A 95 -6.75 -8.37 -9.03
CA TYR A 95 -5.41 -7.90 -9.28
C TYR A 95 -4.36 -8.81 -8.64
N VAL A 96 -3.15 -8.74 -9.17
CA VAL A 96 -1.94 -9.34 -8.59
C VAL A 96 -0.93 -8.25 -8.37
N LEU A 97 -0.50 -8.03 -7.13
CA LEU A 97 0.60 -7.13 -6.81
C LEU A 97 1.92 -7.82 -7.18
N THR A 98 2.63 -7.29 -8.17
CA THR A 98 3.89 -7.87 -8.67
C THR A 98 5.10 -7.29 -7.95
N ASN A 99 5.07 -5.99 -7.67
CA ASN A 99 6.15 -5.29 -6.97
C ASN A 99 5.64 -4.03 -6.27
N TYR A 100 6.43 -3.51 -5.33
CA TYR A 100 6.18 -2.21 -4.71
C TYR A 100 7.50 -1.57 -4.26
N LYS A 101 7.58 -0.24 -4.31
CA LYS A 101 8.75 0.51 -3.85
C LYS A 101 8.38 1.91 -3.39
N TRP A 102 9.02 2.38 -2.34
CA TRP A 102 9.03 3.81 -2.00
C TRP A 102 10.24 4.45 -2.66
N MET A 103 10.00 5.44 -3.51
CA MET A 103 11.06 6.22 -4.15
C MET A 103 11.11 7.62 -3.56
N THR A 104 12.30 8.13 -3.29
CA THR A 104 12.48 9.53 -2.86
C THR A 104 12.13 10.46 -4.03
N VAL A 105 11.36 11.50 -3.74
CA VAL A 105 10.92 12.50 -4.70
C VAL A 105 11.27 13.91 -4.19
N GLY A 106 11.87 14.70 -5.07
CA GLY A 106 12.35 16.05 -4.75
C GLY A 106 13.54 16.09 -3.79
N ASN A 107 13.99 17.30 -3.47
CA ASN A 107 15.17 17.53 -2.62
C ASN A 107 14.85 17.52 -1.11
N SER A 108 13.56 17.40 -0.73
CA SER A 108 13.08 17.45 0.65
C SER A 108 13.12 16.11 1.37
N GLY A 109 13.52 15.02 0.70
CA GLY A 109 13.53 13.67 1.27
C GLY A 109 12.14 13.02 1.39
N SER A 110 11.11 13.61 0.79
CA SER A 110 9.78 13.00 0.70
C SER A 110 9.85 11.70 -0.11
N THR A 111 9.02 10.71 0.23
CA THR A 111 8.93 9.45 -0.51
C THR A 111 7.56 9.29 -1.15
N GLN A 112 7.52 8.59 -2.28
CA GLN A 112 6.30 8.25 -2.99
C GLN A 112 6.24 6.74 -3.21
N LEU A 113 5.09 6.14 -2.92
CA LEU A 113 4.86 4.71 -3.16
C LEU A 113 4.51 4.47 -4.63
N TYR A 114 5.25 3.54 -5.24
CA TYR A 114 4.95 2.95 -6.54
C TYR A 114 4.52 1.51 -6.32
N VAL A 115 3.43 1.11 -6.97
CA VAL A 115 2.95 -0.28 -7.01
C VAL A 115 2.90 -0.76 -8.44
N ASP A 116 3.47 -1.93 -8.68
CA ASP A 116 3.39 -2.62 -9.95
C ASP A 116 2.41 -3.80 -9.81
N PHE A 117 1.50 -3.95 -10.75
CA PHE A 117 0.43 -4.93 -10.66
C PHE A 117 -0.11 -5.33 -12.03
N ASP A 118 -0.77 -6.48 -12.05
CA ASP A 118 -1.53 -6.97 -13.19
C ASP A 118 -3.03 -6.92 -12.86
N THR A 119 -3.86 -6.71 -13.88
CA THR A 119 -5.32 -6.77 -13.76
C THR A 119 -5.86 -8.02 -14.43
N LEU A 120 -6.85 -8.62 -13.79
CA LEU A 120 -7.45 -9.87 -14.23
C LEU A 120 -8.96 -9.81 -14.12
N TYR A 121 -9.59 -10.65 -14.94
CA TYR A 121 -10.93 -11.12 -14.71
C TYR A 121 -10.84 -12.56 -14.21
N CYS A 122 -11.38 -12.83 -13.03
CA CYS A 122 -11.50 -14.19 -12.51
C CYS A 122 -12.98 -14.55 -12.34
N SER A 123 -13.35 -15.75 -12.79
CA SER A 123 -14.66 -16.32 -12.49
C SER A 123 -14.75 -16.61 -11.01
N GLU A 124 -15.92 -16.35 -10.42
CA GLU A 124 -16.23 -16.73 -9.03
C GLU A 124 -16.27 -18.24 -8.83
#